data_AF-A0A6P7YIB7-F1
#
_entry.id   AF-A0A6P7YIB7-F1
#
_cell.length_a   1.000
_cell.length_b   1.000
_cell.length_c   1.000
_cell.angle_alpha   90.00
_cell.angle_beta   90.00
_cell.angle_gamma   90.00
#
_symmetry.space_group_name_H-M   'P 1'
#
loop_
_entity.id
_entity.type
_entity.pdbx_description
1 polymer ?
#
loop_
_entity_poly.entity_id
_entity_poly.type
_entity_poly.pdbx_seq_one_letter_code
_entity_poly.pdbx_strand_id
1 'polypeptide(L)'
;MRAKQAFKEYTHSFDLQFPCCATEQQNHVRLENAIPNYLTKLTLSVWVRSNITSSKMMCPLSYSLKSRKTELALFLLVPFGISLHLKGNIFLKGTNIYLLDGSWHHIVLMLSNAPSSEPYSVYIDGLRWIPTDANYGRFQHKGVSIGGSLVLGHLEMLEKGGFQAGSAFFGDISEVNLWDSALPAQYVKLLAVSKTRWKFPGNVVKWNAFADKVTGAVKKILPGEKDTGPFMWFGPLKVVDSFSYLCVNAKTFVVYLEEGLAACANNSFWALQHNDRVRNIMIPIICLVVGPDGSSVQADTDCAKSQKSSFRLLPDGRLQNVYTGLCLSQAQKDSQLFLLKCSKASLYFLLSEETYCPLIGSWQSTASTCVYIEPRSGLTWNASLQYCSRFRNTSLISIHNTETLVSNNGDIMCYGKSNMVVS
;
A
#
# COMPACT_ATOMS: atom_id res chain seq x y z
N MET A 1 1.73 18.91 26.62
CA MET A 1 2.27 17.53 26.83
C MET A 1 1.67 16.48 25.89
N ARG A 2 0.33 16.36 25.74
CA ARG A 2 -0.30 15.34 24.87
C ARG A 2 0.05 15.42 23.37
N ALA A 3 0.27 16.61 22.80
CA ALA A 3 0.68 16.77 21.40
C ALA A 3 2.09 16.21 21.11
N LYS A 4 3.04 16.33 22.05
CA LYS A 4 4.38 15.69 21.94
C LYS A 4 4.31 14.17 22.03
N GLN A 5 3.30 13.63 22.74
CA GLN A 5 3.10 12.19 22.89
C GLN A 5 2.45 11.58 21.64
N ALA A 6 1.47 12.28 21.03
CA ALA A 6 0.96 11.91 19.70
C ALA A 6 2.07 11.98 18.63
N PHE A 7 2.89 13.04 18.63
CA PHE A 7 4.03 13.16 17.70
C PHE A 7 5.06 12.02 17.88
N LYS A 8 5.36 11.62 19.13
CA LYS A 8 6.22 10.46 19.43
C LYS A 8 5.59 9.12 19.03
N GLU A 9 4.28 8.94 19.18
CA GLU A 9 3.63 7.68 18.84
C GLU A 9 3.77 7.38 17.33
N TYR A 10 3.75 8.37 16.44
CA TYR A 10 3.71 8.16 14.98
C TYR A 10 5.06 8.22 14.25
N THR A 11 6.14 8.68 14.89
CA THR A 11 7.51 8.69 14.33
C THR A 11 8.20 7.33 14.26
N HIS A 12 7.63 6.29 14.88
CA HIS A 12 8.22 4.96 14.92
C HIS A 12 7.44 4.00 14.03
N SER A 13 7.53 4.15 12.70
CA SER A 13 7.37 2.93 11.86
C SER A 13 8.39 1.91 12.35
N PHE A 14 8.06 0.63 12.28
CA PHE A 14 8.97 -0.47 12.60
C PHE A 14 8.48 -1.72 11.90
N ASP A 15 9.38 -2.66 11.71
CA ASP A 15 9.10 -3.96 11.14
C ASP A 15 9.26 -5.02 12.20
N LEU A 16 8.41 -6.04 12.13
CA LEU A 16 8.52 -7.21 12.98
C LEU A 16 9.03 -8.36 12.14
N GLN A 17 10.23 -8.82 12.45
CA GLN A 17 10.84 -9.97 11.83
C GLN A 17 10.57 -11.22 12.67
N PHE A 18 9.92 -12.20 12.04
CA PHE A 18 9.62 -13.52 12.57
C PHE A 18 10.70 -14.49 12.05
N PRO A 19 11.68 -14.88 12.88
CA PRO A 19 12.79 -15.73 12.45
C PRO A 19 12.33 -17.16 12.13
N CYS A 20 12.95 -17.79 11.14
CA CYS A 20 12.80 -19.23 10.91
C CYS A 20 13.68 -20.06 11.86
N CYS A 21 13.26 -21.31 12.07
CA CYS A 21 14.12 -22.48 12.21
C CYS A 21 15.02 -22.54 13.47
N ALA A 22 14.45 -22.68 14.68
CA ALA A 22 15.11 -23.30 15.85
C ALA A 22 14.21 -23.45 17.11
N THR A 23 13.27 -22.52 17.40
CA THR A 23 12.44 -22.52 18.63
C THR A 23 11.08 -21.82 18.40
N GLU A 24 10.34 -22.26 17.40
CA GLU A 24 9.38 -21.42 16.64
C GLU A 24 7.91 -21.48 17.07
N GLN A 25 7.53 -22.30 18.04
CA GLN A 25 6.11 -22.51 18.37
C GLN A 25 5.48 -21.35 19.17
N GLN A 26 6.25 -20.33 19.53
CA GLN A 26 5.78 -19.23 20.39
C GLN A 26 6.11 -17.83 19.85
N ASN A 27 6.69 -17.70 18.64
CA ASN A 27 7.06 -16.40 18.09
C ASN A 27 5.81 -15.68 17.59
N HIS A 28 5.26 -14.78 18.40
CA HIS A 28 4.02 -14.11 18.06
C HIS A 28 3.95 -12.70 18.64
N VAL A 29 3.01 -11.93 18.12
CA VAL A 29 2.60 -10.66 18.74
C VAL A 29 1.11 -10.72 18.99
N ARG A 30 0.67 -10.42 20.21
CA ARG A 30 -0.75 -10.52 20.60
C ARG A 30 -1.29 -9.19 21.08
N LEU A 31 -2.38 -8.74 20.46
CA LEU A 31 -3.19 -7.63 20.93
C LEU A 31 -4.53 -8.16 21.44
N GLU A 32 -4.71 -8.12 22.77
CA GLU A 32 -5.96 -8.49 23.43
C GLU A 32 -7.04 -7.43 23.21
N ASN A 33 -8.31 -7.86 23.17
CA ASN A 33 -9.47 -6.99 22.96
C ASN A 33 -9.33 -6.07 21.74
N ALA A 34 -8.73 -6.57 20.66
CA ALA A 34 -8.34 -5.75 19.51
C ALA A 34 -9.53 -5.10 18.79
N ILE A 35 -10.71 -5.73 18.85
CA ILE A 35 -11.96 -5.21 18.29
C ILE A 35 -12.95 -5.02 19.44
N PRO A 36 -13.07 -3.79 19.99
CA PRO A 36 -13.91 -3.53 21.16
C PRO A 36 -15.40 -3.43 20.83
N ASN A 37 -15.75 -3.07 19.59
CA ASN A 37 -17.11 -2.84 19.14
C ASN A 37 -17.47 -3.74 17.96
N TYR A 38 -18.75 -4.11 17.87
CA TYR A 38 -19.24 -4.97 16.80
C TYR A 38 -19.09 -4.25 15.45
N LEU A 39 -18.51 -4.92 14.45
CA LEU A 39 -18.23 -4.30 13.15
C LEU A 39 -19.11 -4.89 12.06
N THR A 40 -19.93 -4.03 11.44
CA THR A 40 -20.66 -4.31 10.20
C THR A 40 -19.78 -4.13 8.97
N LYS A 41 -18.75 -3.29 9.09
CA LYS A 41 -17.74 -3.01 8.07
C LYS A 41 -16.35 -3.15 8.66
N LEU A 42 -15.44 -3.70 7.88
CA LEU A 42 -14.06 -3.91 8.29
C LEU A 42 -13.14 -3.58 7.12
N THR A 43 -12.10 -2.78 7.35
CA THR A 43 -10.90 -2.79 6.50
C THR A 43 -9.71 -3.27 7.31
N LEU A 44 -8.98 -4.27 6.80
CA LEU A 44 -7.70 -4.72 7.32
C LEU A 44 -6.62 -4.41 6.28
N SER A 45 -5.55 -3.76 6.68
CA SER A 45 -4.36 -3.47 5.86
C SER A 45 -3.12 -4.07 6.52
N VAL A 46 -2.27 -4.71 5.74
CA VAL A 46 -1.00 -5.28 6.22
C VAL A 46 0.08 -5.26 5.14
N TRP A 47 1.32 -4.99 5.54
CA TRP A 47 2.50 -5.25 4.72
C TRP A 47 3.18 -6.54 5.18
N VAL A 48 3.52 -7.41 4.24
CA VAL A 48 4.20 -8.69 4.49
C VAL A 48 5.37 -8.90 3.53
N ARG A 49 6.43 -9.55 4.00
CA ARG A 49 7.57 -9.99 3.17
C ARG A 49 8.01 -11.37 3.60
N SER A 50 8.20 -12.29 2.65
CA SER A 50 8.76 -13.60 2.92
C SER A 50 9.33 -14.21 1.64
N ASN A 51 10.30 -15.11 1.78
CA ASN A 51 10.80 -15.98 0.72
C ASN A 51 10.79 -17.45 1.15
N ILE A 52 10.12 -17.76 2.27
CA ILE A 52 10.10 -19.10 2.86
C ILE A 52 9.03 -19.93 2.17
N THR A 53 9.46 -21.06 1.60
CA THR A 53 8.60 -22.00 0.85
C THR A 53 8.53 -23.39 1.48
N SER A 54 9.14 -23.57 2.66
CA SER A 54 9.19 -24.85 3.38
C SER A 54 7.85 -25.28 4.00
N SER A 55 6.89 -24.36 4.15
CA SER A 55 5.53 -24.65 4.62
C SER A 55 4.51 -24.50 3.49
N LYS A 56 3.45 -25.32 3.47
CA LYS A 56 2.37 -25.21 2.48
C LYS A 56 1.54 -23.93 2.62
N MET A 57 1.44 -23.40 3.84
CA MET A 57 0.77 -22.15 4.16
C MET A 57 1.36 -21.51 5.40
N MET A 58 1.27 -20.20 5.52
CA MET A 58 1.74 -19.44 6.69
C MET A 58 0.69 -18.41 7.09
N CYS A 59 0.48 -18.19 8.39
CA CYS A 59 -0.52 -17.26 8.92
C CYS A 59 0.13 -15.99 9.47
N PRO A 60 0.33 -14.95 8.65
CA PRO A 60 0.86 -13.68 9.15
C PRO A 60 -0.06 -13.04 10.19
N LEU A 61 -1.39 -13.20 10.06
CA LEU A 61 -2.36 -12.51 10.91
C LEU A 61 -3.64 -13.35 11.11
N SER A 62 -4.09 -13.43 12.36
CA SER A 62 -5.39 -14.01 12.73
C SER A 62 -6.08 -13.23 13.85
N TYR A 63 -7.41 -13.20 13.84
CA TYR A 63 -8.27 -12.70 14.91
C TYR A 63 -9.17 -13.83 15.40
N SER A 64 -9.02 -14.18 16.68
CA SER A 64 -9.71 -15.32 17.32
C SER A 64 -10.48 -14.87 18.56
N LEU A 65 -11.63 -15.48 18.82
CA LEU A 65 -12.45 -15.21 19.99
C LEU A 65 -12.17 -16.24 21.08
N LYS A 66 -12.18 -15.84 22.36
CA LYS A 66 -11.86 -16.72 23.51
C LYS A 66 -12.65 -18.02 23.57
N SER A 67 -13.88 -18.03 23.05
CA SER A 67 -14.82 -19.16 23.15
C SER A 67 -15.29 -19.69 21.78
N ARG A 68 -14.67 -19.27 20.66
CA ARG A 68 -15.07 -19.70 19.31
C ARG A 68 -13.86 -19.90 18.40
N LYS A 69 -14.06 -20.67 17.33
CA LYS A 69 -13.16 -20.74 16.17
C LYS A 69 -12.76 -19.36 15.65
N THR A 70 -11.60 -19.30 15.00
CA THR A 70 -11.03 -18.12 14.34
C THR A 70 -12.07 -17.32 13.58
N GLU A 71 -12.16 -16.04 13.90
CA GLU A 71 -13.13 -15.12 13.33
C GLU A 71 -12.66 -14.61 11.96
N LEU A 72 -11.36 -14.30 11.85
CA LEU A 72 -10.70 -13.87 10.63
C LEU A 72 -9.26 -14.39 10.60
N ALA A 73 -8.78 -14.91 9.49
CA ALA A 73 -7.34 -15.18 9.30
C ALA A 73 -6.91 -14.98 7.85
N LEU A 74 -5.72 -14.42 7.70
CA LEU A 74 -5.01 -14.31 6.43
C LEU A 74 -3.91 -15.37 6.38
N PHE A 75 -3.85 -16.09 5.27
CA PHE A 75 -2.79 -17.05 4.96
C PHE A 75 -2.09 -16.67 3.67
N LEU A 76 -0.76 -16.79 3.66
CA LEU A 76 0.05 -16.84 2.44
C LEU A 76 0.18 -18.30 2.01
N LEU A 77 0.01 -18.59 0.72
CA LEU A 77 0.05 -19.95 0.17
C LEU A 77 1.33 -20.17 -0.63
N VAL A 78 1.88 -21.39 -0.55
CA VAL A 78 2.97 -21.86 -1.43
C VAL A 78 2.36 -22.69 -2.56
N PRO A 79 2.79 -22.50 -3.84
CA PRO A 79 3.83 -21.57 -4.30
C PRO A 79 3.38 -20.12 -4.50
N PHE A 80 2.07 -19.87 -4.60
CA PHE A 80 1.50 -18.54 -4.77
C PHE A 80 0.09 -18.51 -4.19
N GLY A 81 -0.45 -17.32 -3.95
CA GLY A 81 -1.82 -17.18 -3.50
C GLY A 81 -1.98 -16.64 -2.07
N ILE A 82 -3.21 -16.28 -1.75
CA ILE A 82 -3.66 -16.08 -0.38
C ILE A 82 -4.85 -17.00 -0.08
N SER A 83 -5.10 -17.25 1.20
CA SER A 83 -6.40 -17.72 1.65
C SER A 83 -6.89 -16.84 2.77
N LEU A 84 -8.15 -16.42 2.66
CA LEU A 84 -8.83 -15.71 3.74
C LEU A 84 -9.83 -16.65 4.36
N HIS A 85 -9.78 -16.75 5.67
CA HIS A 85 -10.73 -17.52 6.45
C HIS A 85 -11.61 -16.54 7.22
N LEU A 86 -12.92 -16.75 7.21
CA LEU A 86 -13.88 -16.01 8.01
C LEU A 86 -14.78 -16.99 8.77
N LYS A 87 -15.02 -16.71 10.05
CA LYS A 87 -15.90 -17.52 10.92
C LYS A 87 -15.54 -19.02 10.88
N GLY A 88 -14.23 -19.32 10.87
CA GLY A 88 -13.68 -20.68 10.83
C GLY A 88 -13.83 -21.42 9.49
N ASN A 89 -14.21 -20.75 8.40
CA ASN A 89 -14.34 -21.35 7.07
C ASN A 89 -13.46 -20.61 6.07
N ILE A 90 -13.06 -21.31 5.00
CA ILE A 90 -12.40 -20.67 3.86
C ILE A 90 -13.41 -19.74 3.20
N PHE A 91 -13.15 -18.45 3.27
CA PHE A 91 -13.96 -17.42 2.65
C PHE A 91 -13.58 -17.29 1.17
N LEU A 92 -12.29 -17.10 0.90
CA LEU A 92 -11.76 -17.10 -0.47
C LEU A 92 -10.34 -17.66 -0.47
N LYS A 93 -9.92 -18.16 -1.63
CA LYS A 93 -8.62 -18.78 -1.80
C LYS A 93 -8.13 -18.63 -3.23
N GLY A 94 -6.84 -18.35 -3.37
CA GLY A 94 -6.16 -18.22 -4.65
C GLY A 94 -5.70 -16.79 -4.92
N THR A 95 -4.84 -16.66 -5.90
CA THR A 95 -4.51 -15.47 -6.71
C THR A 95 -3.34 -15.90 -7.60
N ASN A 96 -3.14 -15.29 -8.77
CA ASN A 96 -1.99 -15.60 -9.63
C ASN A 96 -0.71 -14.84 -9.23
N ILE A 97 -0.76 -14.10 -8.11
CA ILE A 97 0.34 -13.27 -7.61
C ILE A 97 1.27 -14.09 -6.72
N TYR A 98 2.56 -14.06 -7.06
CA TYR A 98 3.64 -14.57 -6.22
C TYR A 98 3.92 -13.57 -5.10
N LEU A 99 3.69 -13.99 -3.85
CA LEU A 99 3.88 -13.17 -2.65
C LEU A 99 5.10 -13.57 -1.82
N LEU A 100 5.74 -14.67 -2.21
CA LEU A 100 6.86 -15.29 -1.49
C LEU A 100 8.17 -15.11 -2.27
N ASP A 101 8.38 -13.92 -2.82
CA ASP A 101 9.53 -13.58 -3.67
C ASP A 101 10.63 -12.79 -2.92
N GLY A 102 10.49 -12.62 -1.60
CA GLY A 102 11.40 -11.83 -0.78
C GLY A 102 11.15 -10.32 -0.83
N SER A 103 10.13 -9.85 -1.55
CA SER A 103 9.73 -8.44 -1.59
C SER A 103 8.59 -8.13 -0.61
N TRP A 104 8.44 -6.86 -0.27
CA TRP A 104 7.31 -6.36 0.48
C TRP A 104 6.05 -6.33 -0.39
N HIS A 105 4.96 -6.91 0.10
CA HIS A 105 3.64 -6.85 -0.49
C HIS A 105 2.63 -6.22 0.45
N HIS A 106 1.72 -5.41 -0.09
CA HIS A 106 0.64 -4.77 0.66
C HIS A 106 -0.67 -5.49 0.40
N ILE A 107 -1.33 -5.98 1.45
CA ILE A 107 -2.60 -6.70 1.34
C ILE A 107 -3.67 -5.92 2.09
N VAL A 108 -4.79 -5.64 1.42
CA VAL A 108 -5.97 -5.03 2.01
C VAL A 108 -7.19 -5.91 1.82
N LEU A 109 -7.91 -6.18 2.91
CA LEU A 109 -9.19 -6.86 2.92
C LEU A 109 -10.26 -5.90 3.42
N MET A 110 -11.31 -5.72 2.63
CA MET A 110 -12.52 -5.00 3.01
C MET A 110 -13.70 -5.97 3.07
N LEU A 111 -14.51 -5.87 4.11
CA LEU A 111 -15.74 -6.65 4.29
C LEU A 111 -16.87 -5.71 4.71
N SER A 112 -18.10 -5.96 4.24
CA SER A 112 -19.25 -5.13 4.60
C SER A 112 -20.56 -5.92 4.52
N ASN A 113 -21.24 -6.10 5.65
CA ASN A 113 -22.53 -6.77 5.70
C ASN A 113 -23.71 -5.82 5.42
N ALA A 114 -23.44 -4.57 5.05
CA ALA A 114 -24.47 -3.62 4.68
C ALA A 114 -25.08 -3.97 3.32
N PRO A 115 -26.42 -4.04 3.18
CA PRO A 115 -27.10 -4.50 1.96
C PRO A 115 -26.77 -3.68 0.70
N SER A 116 -26.46 -2.40 0.85
CA SER A 116 -26.21 -1.46 -0.24
C SER A 116 -24.73 -1.33 -0.65
N SER A 117 -23.85 -2.11 -0.03
CA SER A 117 -22.40 -2.03 -0.27
C SER A 117 -21.88 -3.32 -0.87
N GLU A 118 -20.76 -3.19 -1.60
CA GLU A 118 -20.01 -4.35 -2.03
C GLU A 118 -19.61 -5.22 -0.81
N PRO A 119 -19.91 -6.53 -0.83
CA PRO A 119 -19.77 -7.39 0.36
C PRO A 119 -18.32 -7.55 0.78
N TYR A 120 -17.41 -7.54 -0.19
CA TYR A 120 -15.99 -7.63 0.06
C TYR A 120 -15.18 -7.05 -1.09
N SER A 121 -13.95 -6.64 -0.78
CA SER A 121 -12.98 -6.16 -1.76
C SER A 121 -11.59 -6.55 -1.27
N VAL A 122 -10.76 -7.12 -2.15
CA VAL A 122 -9.38 -7.51 -1.81
C VAL A 122 -8.42 -6.74 -2.72
N TYR A 123 -7.37 -6.19 -2.13
CA TYR A 123 -6.30 -5.54 -2.86
C TYR A 123 -4.97 -6.16 -2.49
N ILE A 124 -4.11 -6.35 -3.48
CA ILE A 124 -2.72 -6.80 -3.34
C ILE A 124 -1.87 -5.79 -4.08
N ASP A 125 -0.90 -5.16 -3.41
CA ASP A 125 -0.05 -4.10 -3.95
C ASP A 125 -0.85 -2.94 -4.56
N GLY A 126 -1.95 -2.56 -3.88
CA GLY A 126 -2.87 -1.49 -4.33
C GLY A 126 -3.81 -1.91 -5.46
N LEU A 127 -3.67 -3.16 -5.92
CA LEU A 127 -4.31 -3.73 -7.08
C LEU A 127 -5.52 -4.56 -6.66
N ARG A 128 -6.72 -4.21 -7.16
CA ARG A 128 -7.93 -4.96 -6.82
C ARG A 128 -7.86 -6.36 -7.42
N TRP A 129 -7.97 -7.38 -6.59
CA TRP A 129 -8.08 -8.77 -7.01
C TRP A 129 -9.54 -9.24 -6.97
N ILE A 130 -9.98 -9.88 -8.05
CA ILE A 130 -11.32 -10.46 -8.18
C ILE A 130 -11.18 -11.97 -8.03
N PRO A 131 -11.62 -12.57 -6.91
CA PRO A 131 -11.59 -14.02 -6.73
C PRO A 131 -12.60 -14.71 -7.64
N THR A 132 -12.27 -15.92 -8.08
CA THR A 132 -13.18 -16.77 -8.87
C THR A 132 -14.33 -17.33 -8.04
N ASP A 133 -14.09 -17.55 -6.74
CA ASP A 133 -15.09 -18.06 -5.79
C ASP A 133 -14.88 -17.41 -4.41
N ALA A 134 -15.99 -17.09 -3.74
CA ALA A 134 -16.00 -16.49 -2.42
C ALA A 134 -17.25 -16.86 -1.62
N ASN A 135 -17.07 -17.52 -0.48
CA ASN A 135 -18.14 -17.95 0.42
C ASN A 135 -18.46 -16.88 1.49
N TYR A 136 -19.15 -15.83 1.08
CA TYR A 136 -19.43 -14.66 1.92
C TYR A 136 -20.56 -14.86 2.97
N GLY A 137 -21.42 -15.87 2.80
CA GLY A 137 -22.72 -15.95 3.49
C GLY A 137 -22.65 -15.84 5.01
N ARG A 138 -21.62 -16.39 5.68
CA ARG A 138 -21.50 -16.30 7.14
C ARG A 138 -21.21 -14.90 7.66
N PHE A 139 -20.44 -14.09 6.92
CA PHE A 139 -20.17 -12.71 7.32
C PHE A 139 -21.39 -11.84 7.08
N GLN A 140 -22.10 -12.02 5.96
CA GLN A 140 -23.29 -11.24 5.59
C GLN A 140 -24.34 -11.18 6.71
N HIS A 141 -24.51 -12.24 7.48
CA HIS A 141 -25.50 -12.29 8.56
C HIS A 141 -24.98 -11.83 9.92
N LYS A 142 -23.65 -11.83 10.13
CA LYS A 142 -23.07 -11.76 11.49
C LYS A 142 -21.95 -10.76 11.68
N GLY A 143 -21.37 -10.13 10.66
CA GLY A 143 -20.28 -9.15 10.82
C GLY A 143 -19.08 -9.70 11.60
N VAL A 144 -18.26 -8.83 12.20
CA VAL A 144 -17.12 -9.22 13.07
C VAL A 144 -17.49 -9.07 14.55
N SER A 145 -17.26 -10.12 15.34
CA SER A 145 -17.55 -10.15 16.78
C SER A 145 -16.46 -9.44 17.60
N ILE A 146 -16.82 -9.01 18.82
CA ILE A 146 -15.97 -8.25 19.74
C ILE A 146 -15.08 -9.10 20.65
N GLY A 147 -14.06 -8.46 21.25
CA GLY A 147 -13.36 -8.93 22.46
C GLY A 147 -12.31 -10.03 22.25
N GLY A 148 -12.04 -10.43 21.01
CA GLY A 148 -11.00 -11.40 20.68
C GLY A 148 -9.57 -10.85 20.73
N SER A 149 -8.62 -11.73 20.46
CA SER A 149 -7.20 -11.45 20.30
C SER A 149 -6.84 -11.34 18.82
N LEU A 150 -6.12 -10.29 18.45
CA LEU A 150 -5.46 -10.17 17.15
C LEU A 150 -4.01 -10.62 17.31
N VAL A 151 -3.65 -11.71 16.62
CA VAL A 151 -2.34 -12.36 16.69
C VAL A 151 -1.62 -12.20 15.37
N LEU A 152 -0.35 -11.82 15.43
CA LEU A 152 0.58 -11.84 14.32
C LEU A 152 1.54 -13.03 14.48
N GLY A 153 1.85 -13.71 13.38
CA GLY A 153 2.83 -14.79 13.34
C GLY A 153 2.25 -16.22 13.38
N HIS A 154 1.00 -16.39 13.83
CA HIS A 154 0.36 -17.71 13.95
C HIS A 154 -1.16 -17.64 13.84
N LEU A 155 -1.76 -18.81 13.60
CA LEU A 155 -3.18 -19.02 13.83
C LEU A 155 -3.41 -19.50 15.28
N GLU A 156 -4.10 -18.70 16.07
CA GLU A 156 -4.42 -19.04 17.46
C GLU A 156 -5.60 -20.01 17.59
N MET A 157 -5.41 -21.05 18.41
CA MET A 157 -6.39 -22.10 18.70
C MET A 157 -6.81 -22.03 20.17
N LEU A 158 -7.54 -20.97 20.53
CA LEU A 158 -7.94 -20.69 21.93
C LEU A 158 -8.68 -21.86 22.61
N GLU A 159 -9.52 -22.59 21.87
CA GLU A 159 -10.22 -23.78 22.37
C GLU A 159 -9.28 -24.91 22.83
N LYS A 160 -8.08 -25.01 22.24
CA LYS A 160 -7.12 -26.10 22.51
C LYS A 160 -5.91 -25.65 23.33
N GLY A 161 -5.74 -24.35 23.54
CA GLY A 161 -4.53 -23.76 24.12
C GLY A 161 -3.35 -23.83 23.14
N GLY A 162 -2.89 -22.67 22.66
CA GLY A 162 -1.72 -22.58 21.77
C GLY A 162 -2.06 -22.27 20.31
N PHE A 163 -1.16 -22.64 19.41
CA PHE A 163 -1.23 -22.30 17.98
C PHE A 163 -1.47 -23.52 17.10
N GLN A 164 -2.12 -23.32 15.95
CA GLN A 164 -2.28 -24.39 14.97
C GLN A 164 -0.93 -24.82 14.41
N ALA A 165 -0.64 -26.12 14.47
CA ALA A 165 0.57 -26.69 13.87
C ALA A 165 0.66 -26.36 12.37
N GLY A 166 1.84 -25.98 11.89
CA GLY A 166 2.07 -25.61 10.49
C GLY A 166 1.50 -24.26 10.06
N SER A 167 0.99 -23.45 10.99
CA SER A 167 0.47 -22.09 10.69
C SER A 167 1.48 -20.96 10.93
N ALA A 168 2.67 -21.28 11.47
CA ALA A 168 3.70 -20.30 11.78
C ALA A 168 4.07 -19.47 10.53
N PHE A 169 4.20 -18.16 10.71
CA PHE A 169 4.70 -17.26 9.69
C PHE A 169 6.17 -16.93 9.90
N PHE A 170 6.92 -16.97 8.80
CA PHE A 170 8.33 -16.64 8.75
C PHE A 170 8.56 -15.54 7.73
N GLY A 171 9.26 -14.48 8.12
CA GLY A 171 9.44 -13.29 7.32
C GLY A 171 9.17 -12.03 8.13
N ASP A 172 8.73 -10.97 7.47
CA ASP A 172 8.54 -9.66 8.09
C ASP A 172 7.09 -9.19 7.93
N ILE A 173 6.56 -8.55 8.97
CA ILE A 173 5.23 -7.91 9.00
C ILE A 173 5.41 -6.45 9.39
N SER A 174 4.63 -5.57 8.75
CA SER A 174 4.61 -4.17 9.12
C SER A 174 3.29 -3.46 8.78
N GLU A 175 3.06 -2.32 9.42
CA GLU A 175 1.90 -1.43 9.25
C GLU A 175 0.53 -2.13 9.23
N VAL A 176 0.31 -3.10 10.14
CA VAL A 176 -1.02 -3.69 10.37
C VAL A 176 -1.95 -2.62 10.94
N ASN A 177 -3.03 -2.33 10.20
CA ASN A 177 -4.04 -1.34 10.59
C ASN A 177 -5.44 -1.88 10.31
N LEU A 178 -6.40 -1.50 11.15
CA LEU A 178 -7.79 -1.95 11.08
C LEU A 178 -8.76 -0.78 11.27
N TRP A 179 -9.75 -0.71 10.38
CA TRP A 179 -10.82 0.29 10.40
C TRP A 179 -12.21 -0.34 10.45
N ASP A 180 -13.16 0.40 10.99
CA ASP A 180 -14.60 0.09 10.99
C ASP A 180 -15.32 0.64 9.74
N SER A 181 -14.56 1.07 8.73
CA SER A 181 -15.05 1.67 7.49
C SER A 181 -14.32 1.10 6.28
N ALA A 182 -14.98 1.06 5.12
CA ALA A 182 -14.30 0.81 3.86
C ALA A 182 -13.40 1.99 3.49
N LEU A 183 -12.17 1.74 3.05
CA LEU A 183 -11.30 2.77 2.50
C LEU A 183 -11.61 2.98 1.02
N PRO A 184 -11.61 4.21 0.48
CA PRO A 184 -11.70 4.42 -0.95
C PRO A 184 -10.48 3.78 -1.65
N ALA A 185 -10.68 3.18 -2.84
CA ALA A 185 -9.63 2.48 -3.59
C ALA A 185 -8.35 3.31 -3.80
N GLN A 186 -8.53 4.61 -3.92
CA GLN A 186 -7.48 5.63 -3.98
C GLN A 186 -6.55 5.63 -2.75
N TYR A 187 -7.11 5.57 -1.54
CA TYR A 187 -6.33 5.50 -0.30
C TYR A 187 -5.57 4.18 -0.19
N VAL A 188 -6.18 3.08 -0.64
CA VAL A 188 -5.54 1.76 -0.70
C VAL A 188 -4.28 1.80 -1.57
N LYS A 189 -4.36 2.45 -2.74
CA LYS A 189 -3.22 2.62 -3.64
C LYS A 189 -2.10 3.43 -3.00
N LEU A 190 -2.42 4.52 -2.29
CA LEU A 190 -1.41 5.30 -1.57
C LEU A 190 -0.73 4.50 -0.46
N LEU A 191 -1.49 3.69 0.28
CA LEU A 191 -0.94 2.79 1.30
C LEU A 191 -0.04 1.71 0.72
N ALA A 192 -0.30 1.26 -0.51
CA ALA A 192 0.48 0.26 -1.22
C ALA A 192 1.78 0.81 -1.85
N VAL A 193 1.84 2.13 -2.04
CA VAL A 193 2.98 2.80 -2.67
C VAL A 193 4.14 2.98 -1.70
N SER A 194 3.87 3.12 -0.41
CA SER A 194 4.93 3.19 0.59
C SER A 194 4.41 2.89 1.97
N LYS A 195 5.08 1.95 2.61
CA LYS A 195 4.84 1.57 3.99
C LYS A 195 5.11 2.70 5.01
N THR A 196 6.07 3.57 4.71
CA THR A 196 6.59 4.54 5.69
C THR A 196 6.21 5.98 5.39
N ARG A 197 5.73 6.28 4.18
CA ARG A 197 5.44 7.64 3.72
C ARG A 197 3.99 8.05 3.93
N TRP A 198 3.06 7.25 3.43
CA TRP A 198 1.62 7.52 3.53
C TRP A 198 1.03 6.65 4.63
N LYS A 199 0.64 7.29 5.72
CA LYS A 199 0.12 6.59 6.90
C LYS A 199 -1.30 7.05 7.16
N PHE A 200 -2.23 6.11 6.97
CA PHE A 200 -3.58 6.21 7.50
C PHE A 200 -3.63 5.21 8.66
N PRO A 201 -3.59 5.64 9.92
CA PRO A 201 -3.76 4.74 11.05
C PRO A 201 -5.20 4.24 11.12
N GLY A 202 -5.35 2.97 11.49
CA GLY A 202 -6.65 2.40 11.80
C GLY A 202 -7.31 3.11 12.98
N ASN A 203 -8.64 3.29 12.92
CA ASN A 203 -9.41 3.79 14.06
C ASN A 203 -9.80 2.67 15.05
N VAL A 204 -9.67 1.41 14.64
CA VAL A 204 -9.92 0.24 15.52
C VAL A 204 -8.60 -0.36 16.02
N VAL A 205 -7.67 -0.68 15.11
CA VAL A 205 -6.31 -1.13 15.46
C VAL A 205 -5.27 -0.29 14.72
N LYS A 206 -4.28 0.22 15.45
CA LYS A 206 -3.14 0.98 14.92
C LYS A 206 -1.88 0.14 15.00
N TRP A 207 -0.99 0.26 14.02
CA TRP A 207 0.27 -0.50 14.01
C TRP A 207 1.10 -0.36 15.29
N ASN A 208 1.17 0.84 15.86
CA ASN A 208 1.96 1.07 17.06
C ASN A 208 1.44 0.36 18.32
N ALA A 209 0.19 -0.12 18.31
CA ALA A 209 -0.34 -0.93 19.41
C ALA A 209 0.42 -2.25 19.60
N PHE A 210 1.16 -2.70 18.58
CA PHE A 210 1.96 -3.92 18.59
C PHE A 210 3.39 -3.72 19.13
N ALA A 211 3.83 -2.47 19.31
CA ALA A 211 5.23 -2.12 19.58
C ALA A 211 5.85 -2.87 20.78
N ASP A 212 5.04 -3.11 21.82
CA ASP A 212 5.46 -3.71 23.09
C ASP A 212 4.70 -5.02 23.38
N LYS A 213 4.17 -5.67 22.34
CA LYS A 213 3.34 -6.89 22.44
C LYS A 213 4.06 -8.15 21.95
N VAL A 214 5.37 -8.07 21.81
CA VAL A 214 6.22 -9.07 21.21
C VAL A 214 6.50 -10.22 22.18
N THR A 215 6.39 -11.46 21.69
CA THR A 215 6.72 -12.67 22.45
C THR A 215 7.66 -13.57 21.63
N GLY A 216 8.61 -14.21 22.31
CA GLY A 216 9.61 -15.08 21.68
C GLY A 216 10.75 -14.28 21.03
N ALA A 217 11.30 -14.81 19.95
CA ALA A 217 12.47 -14.29 19.25
C ALA A 217 12.14 -13.29 18.13
N VAL A 218 10.91 -12.76 18.09
CA VAL A 218 10.49 -11.77 17.09
C VAL A 218 11.32 -10.49 17.29
N LYS A 219 11.96 -10.01 16.22
CA LYS A 219 12.83 -8.83 16.27
C LYS A 219 12.09 -7.60 15.77
N LYS A 220 12.16 -6.52 16.55
CA LYS A 220 11.71 -5.20 16.12
C LYS A 220 12.85 -4.51 15.35
N ILE A 221 12.65 -4.29 14.07
CA ILE A 221 13.58 -3.59 13.19
C ILE A 221 13.06 -2.16 13.04
N LEU A 222 13.83 -1.19 13.52
CA LEU A 222 13.54 0.21 13.25
C LEU A 222 13.89 0.52 11.79
N PRO A 223 13.16 1.44 11.13
CA PRO A 223 13.50 1.92 9.80
C PRO A 223 14.94 2.42 9.88
N GLY A 224 15.85 1.70 9.22
CA GLY A 224 17.22 2.17 9.11
C GLY A 224 17.25 3.38 8.19
N GLU A 225 18.24 4.24 8.36
CA GLU A 225 18.69 5.13 7.29
C GLU A 225 19.08 4.31 6.02
N LYS A 226 19.31 3.00 6.20
CA LYS A 226 19.49 1.95 5.20
C LYS A 226 18.24 1.14 4.84
N ASP A 227 17.04 1.69 4.98
CA ASP A 227 15.91 1.31 4.10
C ASP A 227 16.18 1.87 2.68
N THR A 228 17.41 1.66 2.19
CA THR A 228 17.99 2.13 0.92
C THR A 228 17.70 1.13 -0.20
N GLY A 229 16.51 0.52 -0.19
CA GLY A 229 15.95 0.01 -1.43
C GLY A 229 15.65 1.23 -2.31
N PRO A 230 15.99 1.22 -3.61
CA PRO A 230 15.80 2.40 -4.45
C PRO A 230 14.32 2.80 -4.40
N PHE A 231 14.09 4.02 -3.90
CA PHE A 231 12.97 4.92 -4.21
C PHE A 231 11.69 4.25 -4.78
N MET A 232 10.65 4.12 -3.95
CA MET A 232 9.29 4.03 -4.48
C MET A 232 8.83 5.41 -4.93
N TRP A 233 9.13 5.70 -6.18
CA TRP A 233 8.60 6.85 -6.88
C TRP A 233 7.14 6.60 -7.29
N PHE A 234 6.31 7.64 -7.25
CA PHE A 234 4.97 7.63 -7.84
C PHE A 234 4.64 9.03 -8.36
N GLY A 235 4.05 9.11 -9.55
CA GLY A 235 3.67 10.38 -10.16
C GLY A 235 3.57 10.31 -11.68
N PRO A 236 3.45 11.46 -12.35
CA PRO A 236 3.64 11.56 -13.79
C PRO A 236 5.12 11.47 -14.18
N LEU A 237 5.46 10.64 -15.17
CA LEU A 237 6.79 10.64 -15.80
C LEU A 237 6.82 11.72 -16.88
N LYS A 238 7.46 12.85 -16.59
CA LYS A 238 7.58 13.99 -17.51
C LYS A 238 8.87 13.87 -18.31
N VAL A 239 8.83 14.11 -19.62
CA VAL A 239 10.06 14.16 -20.43
C VAL A 239 10.84 15.45 -20.13
N VAL A 240 12.16 15.34 -19.98
CA VAL A 240 13.06 16.49 -19.76
C VAL A 240 12.91 17.48 -20.90
N ASP A 241 12.84 18.77 -20.56
CA ASP A 241 12.72 19.90 -21.50
C ASP A 241 11.47 19.84 -22.42
N SER A 242 10.43 19.09 -22.04
CA SER A 242 9.14 19.11 -22.73
C SER A 242 7.94 19.15 -21.76
N PHE A 243 6.74 19.43 -22.29
CA PHE A 243 5.48 19.31 -21.54
C PHE A 243 4.82 17.93 -21.70
N SER A 244 5.57 16.95 -22.21
CA SER A 244 5.05 15.63 -22.52
C SER A 244 5.15 14.67 -21.33
N TYR A 245 4.13 13.83 -21.17
CA TYR A 245 4.06 12.82 -20.12
C TYR A 245 3.94 11.42 -20.71
N LEU A 246 4.52 10.42 -20.04
CA LEU A 246 4.30 9.02 -20.40
C LEU A 246 2.87 8.60 -20.00
N CYS A 247 2.09 8.16 -20.98
CA CYS A 247 0.70 7.75 -20.82
C CYS A 247 0.51 6.30 -21.25
N VAL A 248 -0.57 5.68 -20.79
CA VAL A 248 -1.03 4.39 -21.29
C VAL A 248 -2.50 4.42 -21.65
N ASN A 249 -2.85 3.92 -22.83
CA ASN A 249 -4.25 3.75 -23.17
C ASN A 249 -4.80 2.50 -22.45
N ALA A 250 -5.67 2.70 -21.47
CA ALA A 250 -6.24 1.62 -20.66
C ALA A 250 -7.07 0.57 -21.44
N LYS A 251 -7.49 0.88 -22.68
CA LYS A 251 -8.26 -0.04 -23.52
C LYS A 251 -7.40 -0.79 -24.53
N THR A 252 -6.42 -0.11 -25.12
CA THR A 252 -5.55 -0.69 -26.17
C THR A 252 -4.19 -1.13 -25.65
N PHE A 253 -3.85 -0.80 -24.41
CA PHE A 253 -2.55 -1.05 -23.77
C PHE A 253 -1.35 -0.47 -24.53
N VAL A 254 -1.58 0.56 -25.35
CA VAL A 254 -0.54 1.30 -26.05
C VAL A 254 0.05 2.34 -25.11
N VAL A 255 1.38 2.39 -25.04
CA VAL A 255 2.13 3.42 -24.30
C VAL A 255 2.51 4.53 -25.27
N TYR A 256 2.32 5.78 -24.87
CA TYR A 256 2.56 6.95 -25.72
C TYR A 256 2.98 8.16 -24.90
N LEU A 257 3.45 9.21 -25.57
CA LEU A 257 3.69 10.52 -24.96
C LEU A 257 2.54 11.46 -25.30
N GLU A 258 2.07 12.22 -24.32
CA GLU A 258 1.01 13.23 -24.51
C GLU A 258 1.45 14.58 -23.98
N GLU A 259 1.13 15.65 -24.70
CA GLU A 259 1.40 17.02 -24.24
C GLU A 259 0.36 17.46 -23.20
N GLY A 260 0.84 17.82 -22.01
CA GLY A 260 -0.01 18.29 -20.92
C GLY A 260 -0.66 17.18 -20.10
N LEU A 261 -0.67 17.39 -18.77
CA LEU A 261 -1.15 16.39 -17.82
C LEU A 261 -2.66 16.11 -17.94
N ALA A 262 -3.46 17.12 -18.33
CA ALA A 262 -4.92 16.99 -18.44
C ALA A 262 -5.35 16.02 -19.55
N ALA A 263 -4.60 15.96 -20.65
CA ALA A 263 -4.84 15.02 -21.74
C ALA A 263 -4.38 13.58 -21.38
N CYS A 264 -3.34 13.47 -20.54
CA CYS A 264 -2.81 12.20 -20.06
C CYS A 264 -3.53 11.65 -18.80
N ALA A 265 -4.33 12.49 -18.11
CA ALA A 265 -5.19 12.20 -16.95
C ALA A 265 -4.71 11.07 -16.00
N ASN A 266 -5.63 10.23 -15.53
CA ASN A 266 -5.35 9.07 -14.67
C ASN A 266 -4.35 8.08 -15.31
N ASN A 267 -4.12 8.15 -16.62
CA ASN A 267 -3.26 7.24 -17.37
C ASN A 267 -1.78 7.66 -17.36
N SER A 268 -1.45 8.78 -16.70
CA SER A 268 -0.10 9.32 -16.56
C SER A 268 0.64 8.83 -15.32
N PHE A 269 -0.07 8.23 -14.36
CA PHE A 269 0.46 8.05 -13.01
C PHE A 269 1.15 6.69 -12.84
N TRP A 270 2.47 6.70 -12.82
CA TRP A 270 3.31 5.52 -12.71
C TRP A 270 3.87 5.40 -11.30
N ALA A 271 4.21 4.18 -10.88
CA ALA A 271 4.98 3.90 -9.69
C ALA A 271 6.11 2.91 -10.00
N LEU A 272 7.29 3.19 -9.46
CA LEU A 272 8.44 2.30 -9.50
C LEU A 272 8.48 1.49 -8.20
N GLN A 273 8.30 0.17 -8.29
CA GLN A 273 8.29 -0.73 -7.13
C GLN A 273 9.68 -1.26 -6.79
N HIS A 274 9.85 -1.83 -5.59
CA HIS A 274 11.10 -2.42 -5.10
C HIS A 274 11.62 -3.60 -5.94
N ASN A 275 10.76 -4.20 -6.78
CA ASN A 275 11.11 -5.27 -7.72
C ASN A 275 11.47 -4.73 -9.12
N ASP A 276 11.86 -3.47 -9.20
CA ASP A 276 12.17 -2.74 -10.43
C ASP A 276 11.02 -2.75 -11.44
N ARG A 277 9.75 -2.70 -11.00
CA ARG A 277 8.60 -2.65 -11.92
C ARG A 277 8.02 -1.25 -11.99
N VAL A 278 7.83 -0.77 -13.22
CA VAL A 278 7.12 0.48 -13.50
C VAL A 278 5.67 0.15 -13.80
N ARG A 279 4.77 0.52 -12.89
CA ARG A 279 3.33 0.24 -12.97
C ARG A 279 2.54 1.52 -13.05
N ASN A 280 1.64 1.64 -14.00
CA ASN A 280 0.59 2.65 -13.92
C ASN A 280 -0.32 2.27 -12.74
N ILE A 281 -0.48 3.15 -11.75
CA ILE A 281 -1.23 2.82 -10.52
C ILE A 281 -2.73 3.11 -10.63
N MET A 282 -3.23 3.65 -11.74
CA MET A 282 -4.66 3.87 -11.94
C MET A 282 -5.34 2.61 -12.49
N ILE A 283 -6.66 2.62 -12.71
CA ILE A 283 -7.41 1.40 -13.09
C ILE A 283 -7.50 1.31 -14.63
N PRO A 284 -7.19 0.16 -15.24
CA PRO A 284 -6.54 -1.01 -14.64
C PRO A 284 -5.05 -0.73 -14.36
N ILE A 285 -4.45 -1.43 -13.39
CA ILE A 285 -3.00 -1.31 -13.17
C ILE A 285 -2.31 -2.06 -14.30
N ILE A 286 -1.41 -1.35 -14.96
CA ILE A 286 -0.74 -1.82 -16.16
C ILE A 286 0.76 -1.66 -15.95
N CYS A 287 1.53 -2.70 -16.24
CA CYS A 287 2.97 -2.67 -16.24
C CYS A 287 3.51 -2.23 -17.58
N LEU A 288 4.60 -1.45 -17.56
CA LEU A 288 5.42 -1.27 -18.74
C LEU A 288 6.12 -2.61 -19.06
N VAL A 289 6.01 -3.07 -20.31
CA VAL A 289 6.62 -4.32 -20.76
C VAL A 289 7.34 -4.15 -22.09
N VAL A 290 8.40 -4.92 -22.28
CA VAL A 290 9.03 -5.08 -23.60
C VAL A 290 8.24 -6.09 -24.40
N GLY A 291 7.94 -5.76 -25.65
CA GLY A 291 7.23 -6.65 -26.55
C GLY A 291 8.01 -7.92 -26.90
N PRO A 292 7.37 -8.85 -27.64
CA PRO A 292 7.99 -10.09 -28.08
C PRO A 292 9.28 -9.88 -28.89
N ASP A 293 9.32 -8.80 -29.68
CA ASP A 293 10.44 -8.38 -30.54
C ASP A 293 11.68 -7.90 -29.76
N GLY A 294 11.55 -7.66 -28.45
CA GLY A 294 12.67 -7.21 -27.60
C GLY A 294 12.97 -5.71 -27.70
N SER A 295 12.26 -4.97 -28.55
CA SER A 295 12.45 -3.54 -28.78
C SER A 295 11.19 -2.71 -28.57
N SER A 296 10.01 -3.20 -28.97
CA SER A 296 8.77 -2.45 -28.80
C SER A 296 8.41 -2.33 -27.31
N VAL A 297 7.75 -1.23 -26.96
CA VAL A 297 7.30 -0.98 -25.60
C VAL A 297 5.78 -0.96 -25.58
N GLN A 298 5.22 -1.77 -24.69
CA GLN A 298 3.79 -1.98 -24.55
C GLN A 298 3.42 -1.95 -23.08
N ALA A 299 2.13 -2.11 -22.82
CA ALA A 299 1.58 -2.15 -21.49
C ALA A 299 0.87 -3.51 -21.30
N ASP A 300 0.95 -4.11 -20.11
CA ASP A 300 0.27 -5.38 -19.81
C ASP A 300 -0.34 -5.37 -18.41
N THR A 301 -1.50 -6.02 -18.26
CA THR A 301 -2.14 -6.26 -16.97
C THR A 301 -1.47 -7.39 -16.17
N ASP A 302 -0.83 -8.36 -16.84
CA ASP A 302 -0.02 -9.38 -16.18
C ASP A 302 1.40 -8.89 -15.93
N CYS A 303 1.53 -8.23 -14.78
CA CYS A 303 2.81 -7.75 -14.29
C CYS A 303 3.77 -8.87 -13.83
N ALA A 304 3.35 -10.15 -13.82
CA ALA A 304 4.12 -11.27 -13.32
C ALA A 304 4.80 -12.07 -14.45
N LYS A 305 6.00 -12.59 -14.16
CA LYS A 305 6.72 -13.64 -14.92
C LYS A 305 7.45 -13.30 -16.23
N SER A 306 7.89 -12.08 -16.45
CA SER A 306 9.01 -11.89 -17.39
C SER A 306 9.96 -10.81 -16.92
N GLN A 307 11.27 -11.01 -17.13
CA GLN A 307 12.28 -9.97 -16.92
C GLN A 307 12.01 -8.74 -17.83
N LYS A 308 11.10 -8.87 -18.82
CA LYS A 308 10.64 -7.80 -19.71
C LYS A 308 9.79 -6.72 -19.02
N SER A 309 9.22 -6.97 -17.84
CA SER A 309 8.46 -5.95 -17.09
C SER A 309 9.31 -5.15 -16.08
N SER A 310 10.62 -5.45 -16.01
CA SER A 310 11.53 -4.80 -15.07
C SER A 310 12.20 -3.57 -15.70
N PHE A 311 11.89 -2.38 -15.20
CA PHE A 311 12.44 -1.09 -15.59
C PHE A 311 12.98 -0.34 -14.37
N ARG A 312 14.08 0.39 -14.55
CA ARG A 312 14.65 1.29 -13.56
C ARG A 312 14.86 2.67 -14.15
N LEU A 313 14.69 3.70 -13.32
CA LEU A 313 15.09 5.06 -13.68
C LEU A 313 16.56 5.26 -13.30
N LEU A 314 17.40 5.57 -14.28
CA LEU A 314 18.81 5.85 -14.07
C LEU A 314 19.01 7.21 -13.39
N PRO A 315 20.16 7.45 -12.73
CA PRO A 315 20.42 8.74 -12.04
C PRO A 315 20.36 9.96 -12.95
N ASP A 316 20.58 9.78 -14.25
CA ASP A 316 20.49 10.83 -15.27
C ASP A 316 19.08 10.99 -15.85
N GLY A 317 18.08 10.25 -15.36
CA GLY A 317 16.68 10.32 -15.79
C GLY A 317 16.31 9.36 -16.91
N ARG A 318 17.22 8.55 -17.45
CA ARG A 318 16.85 7.58 -18.51
C ARG A 318 16.09 6.39 -17.93
N LEU A 319 14.98 6.01 -18.57
CA LEU A 319 14.23 4.81 -18.20
C LEU A 319 14.82 3.59 -18.92
N GLN A 320 15.45 2.68 -18.18
CA GLN A 320 16.14 1.51 -18.70
C GLN A 320 15.42 0.23 -18.33
N ASN A 321 15.20 -0.66 -19.30
CA ASN A 321 14.78 -2.03 -19.01
C ASN A 321 15.94 -2.83 -18.41
N VAL A 322 15.72 -3.45 -17.26
CA VAL A 322 16.75 -4.17 -16.49
C VAL A 322 17.24 -5.41 -17.24
N TYR A 323 16.36 -6.07 -18.01
CA TYR A 323 16.68 -7.29 -18.74
C TYR A 323 17.51 -7.03 -19.99
N THR A 324 17.07 -6.12 -20.84
CA THR A 324 17.74 -5.85 -22.12
C THR A 324 18.90 -4.86 -21.97
N GLY A 325 18.93 -4.07 -20.88
CA GLY A 325 19.87 -2.97 -20.71
C GLY A 325 19.62 -1.79 -21.66
N LEU A 326 18.49 -1.79 -22.38
CA LEU A 326 18.12 -0.76 -23.35
C LEU A 326 17.26 0.33 -22.71
N CYS A 327 17.34 1.55 -23.23
CA CYS A 327 16.62 2.72 -22.76
C CYS A 327 15.47 3.12 -23.70
N LEU A 328 14.41 3.64 -23.11
CA LEU A 328 13.25 4.17 -23.83
C LEU A 328 13.64 5.32 -24.76
N SER A 329 13.17 5.26 -26.00
CA SER A 329 13.44 6.22 -27.07
C SER A 329 12.16 6.41 -27.92
N GLN A 330 12.06 7.53 -28.66
CA GLN A 330 10.91 7.85 -29.51
C GLN A 330 11.31 7.87 -30.99
N ALA A 331 10.43 7.38 -31.86
CA ALA A 331 10.69 7.33 -33.30
C ALA A 331 10.44 8.69 -33.91
N GLN A 332 11.39 9.20 -34.70
CA GLN A 332 11.24 10.49 -35.38
C GLN A 332 10.07 10.54 -36.36
N LYS A 333 9.61 9.40 -36.89
CA LYS A 333 8.59 9.36 -37.95
C LYS A 333 7.17 9.11 -37.43
N ASP A 334 6.99 8.22 -36.46
CA ASP A 334 5.65 7.73 -36.08
C ASP A 334 5.32 7.89 -34.60
N SER A 335 6.12 8.66 -33.85
CA SER A 335 5.96 8.91 -32.41
C SER A 335 5.91 7.66 -31.51
N GLN A 336 6.15 6.48 -32.06
CA GLN A 336 6.16 5.21 -31.33
C GLN A 336 7.35 5.14 -30.36
N LEU A 337 7.10 4.48 -29.23
CA LEU A 337 8.10 4.26 -28.19
C LEU A 337 8.74 2.88 -28.33
N PHE A 338 10.06 2.84 -28.22
CA PHE A 338 10.85 1.61 -28.34
C PHE A 338 12.13 1.70 -27.51
N LEU A 339 12.83 0.58 -27.39
CA LEU A 339 14.06 0.45 -26.64
C LEU A 339 15.28 0.45 -27.56
N LEU A 340 16.27 1.28 -27.25
CA LEU A 340 17.57 1.34 -27.92
C LEU A 340 18.72 1.33 -26.94
N LYS A 341 19.94 1.15 -27.45
CA LYS A 341 21.14 1.38 -26.66
C LYS A 341 21.09 2.79 -26.08
N CYS A 342 21.24 2.88 -24.76
CA CYS A 342 21.14 4.13 -24.02
C CYS A 342 22.14 5.16 -24.59
N SER A 343 21.63 6.27 -25.10
CA SER A 343 22.41 7.32 -25.78
C SER A 343 21.75 8.68 -25.58
N LYS A 344 22.27 9.73 -26.24
CA LYS A 344 21.65 11.07 -26.22
C LYS A 344 20.28 11.11 -26.90
N ALA A 345 19.95 10.12 -27.73
CA ALA A 345 18.64 10.01 -28.38
C ALA A 345 17.58 9.32 -27.49
N SER A 346 17.99 8.81 -26.32
CA SER A 346 17.05 8.24 -25.36
C SER A 346 16.20 9.34 -24.71
N LEU A 347 14.97 8.99 -24.34
CA LEU A 347 14.13 9.87 -23.56
C LEU A 347 14.65 9.94 -22.13
N TYR A 348 14.75 11.17 -21.65
CA TYR A 348 15.08 11.48 -20.27
C TYR A 348 13.78 11.84 -19.58
N PHE A 349 13.51 11.22 -18.44
CA PHE A 349 12.34 11.49 -17.63
C PHE A 349 12.76 12.11 -16.31
N LEU A 350 12.03 13.16 -15.94
CA LEU A 350 12.01 13.69 -14.60
C LEU A 350 10.72 13.28 -13.91
N LEU A 351 10.89 13.02 -12.63
CA LEU A 351 9.80 12.88 -11.70
C LEU A 351 9.18 14.27 -11.55
N SER A 352 7.88 14.43 -11.87
CA SER A 352 7.17 15.72 -11.68
C SER A 352 7.37 16.24 -10.24
N GLU A 353 7.39 17.54 -9.98
CA GLU A 353 7.38 18.03 -8.59
C GLU A 353 6.15 17.52 -7.79
N GLU A 354 5.08 17.16 -8.50
CA GLU A 354 3.87 16.52 -7.97
C GLU A 354 4.08 15.06 -7.52
N THR A 355 5.24 14.49 -7.82
CA THR A 355 5.72 13.23 -7.22
C THR A 355 5.67 13.24 -5.70
N TYR A 356 5.77 14.43 -5.12
CA TYR A 356 5.80 14.57 -3.69
C TYR A 356 4.42 14.55 -3.04
N CYS A 357 3.36 14.77 -3.84
CA CYS A 357 2.00 14.93 -3.38
C CYS A 357 0.98 14.07 -4.14
N PRO A 358 0.16 13.25 -3.45
CA PRO A 358 -0.95 12.57 -4.09
C PRO A 358 -1.88 13.61 -4.71
N LEU A 359 -2.27 13.49 -5.97
CA LEU A 359 -3.33 14.36 -6.55
C LEU A 359 -4.73 13.75 -6.32
N ILE A 360 -4.90 13.06 -5.20
CA ILE A 360 -6.02 12.15 -4.99
C ILE A 360 -6.74 12.48 -3.70
N GLY A 361 -8.07 12.53 -3.73
CA GLY A 361 -8.88 12.93 -2.58
C GLY A 361 -8.69 14.41 -2.27
N SER A 362 -8.41 14.75 -1.02
CA SER A 362 -8.25 16.15 -0.60
C SER A 362 -6.80 16.63 -0.57
N TRP A 363 -5.89 15.90 -1.22
CA TRP A 363 -4.51 16.31 -1.35
C TRP A 363 -4.34 17.32 -2.49
N GLN A 364 -3.51 18.34 -2.26
CA GLN A 364 -3.19 19.41 -3.21
C GLN A 364 -1.68 19.65 -3.22
N SER A 365 -1.11 19.76 -4.41
CA SER A 365 0.30 20.12 -4.58
C SER A 365 0.40 21.63 -4.83
N THR A 366 1.31 22.29 -4.14
CA THR A 366 1.87 23.58 -4.58
C THR A 366 3.33 23.37 -4.97
N ALA A 367 3.94 24.31 -5.70
CA ALA A 367 5.30 24.20 -6.27
C ALA A 367 6.41 23.75 -5.30
N SER A 368 6.18 23.73 -3.98
CA SER A 368 7.11 23.13 -3.01
C SER A 368 6.45 22.46 -1.79
N THR A 369 5.12 22.35 -1.73
CA THR A 369 4.42 21.80 -0.56
C THR A 369 3.27 20.88 -0.95
N CYS A 370 3.02 19.86 -0.11
CA CYS A 370 1.91 18.93 -0.27
C CYS A 370 0.91 19.13 0.86
N VAL A 371 -0.33 19.48 0.53
CA VAL A 371 -1.35 19.86 1.50
C VAL A 371 -2.51 18.89 1.46
N TYR A 372 -2.89 18.28 2.60
CA TYR A 372 -4.13 17.53 2.73
C TYR A 372 -5.21 18.38 3.41
N ILE A 373 -6.33 18.58 2.74
CA ILE A 373 -7.46 19.35 3.27
C ILE A 373 -8.48 18.38 3.87
N GLU A 374 -8.63 18.30 5.19
CA GLU A 374 -9.66 17.44 5.76
C GLU A 374 -11.06 17.95 5.37
N PRO A 375 -11.86 17.17 4.62
CA PRO A 375 -13.15 17.66 4.13
C PRO A 375 -14.23 17.70 5.23
N ARG A 376 -13.99 17.09 6.40
CA ARG A 376 -14.88 17.19 7.56
C ARG A 376 -14.80 18.57 8.19
N SER A 377 -15.95 19.24 8.30
CA SER A 377 -16.11 20.51 9.02
C SER A 377 -15.98 20.33 10.53
N GLY A 378 -15.27 21.25 11.21
CA GLY A 378 -15.42 21.45 12.65
C GLY A 378 -14.46 20.69 13.58
N LEU A 379 -13.25 20.33 13.15
CA LEU A 379 -12.24 19.80 14.07
C LEU A 379 -11.59 20.93 14.88
N THR A 380 -11.35 20.69 16.18
CA THR A 380 -10.54 21.61 17.02
C THR A 380 -9.08 21.61 16.56
N TRP A 381 -8.29 22.63 16.91
CA TRP A 381 -6.85 22.67 16.60
C TRP A 381 -6.13 21.40 17.04
N ASN A 382 -6.36 20.95 18.28
CA ASN A 382 -5.70 19.75 18.81
C ASN A 382 -6.16 18.46 18.09
N ALA A 383 -7.45 18.36 17.74
CA ALA A 383 -7.95 17.22 16.96
C ALA A 383 -7.37 17.23 15.53
N SER A 384 -7.23 18.41 14.93
CA SER A 384 -6.60 18.60 13.63
C SER A 384 -5.12 18.24 13.70
N LEU A 385 -4.39 18.64 14.75
CA LEU A 385 -2.97 18.32 14.92
C LEU A 385 -2.75 16.81 15.06
N GLN A 386 -3.60 16.14 15.85
CA GLN A 386 -3.59 14.69 15.98
C GLN A 386 -3.96 13.97 14.68
N TYR A 387 -4.76 14.60 13.82
CA TYR A 387 -5.04 14.09 12.49
C TYR A 387 -3.83 14.27 11.56
N CYS A 388 -3.20 15.45 11.56
CA CYS A 388 -2.03 15.75 10.74
C CYS A 388 -0.85 14.84 11.08
N SER A 389 -0.61 14.63 12.38
CA SER A 389 0.50 13.81 12.89
C SER A 389 0.45 12.35 12.46
N ARG A 390 -0.60 11.92 11.76
CA ARG A 390 -0.70 10.61 11.13
C ARG A 390 0.28 10.45 9.98
N PHE A 391 0.57 11.53 9.28
CA PHE A 391 1.52 11.57 8.17
C PHE A 391 2.93 11.86 8.71
N ARG A 392 3.98 11.37 8.01
CA ARG A 392 5.37 11.58 8.44
C ARG A 392 5.83 13.01 8.10
N ASN A 393 6.50 13.71 9.02
CA ASN A 393 7.03 15.06 8.84
C ASN A 393 5.98 16.11 8.45
N THR A 394 4.85 16.12 9.15
CA THR A 394 3.73 17.01 8.82
C THR A 394 3.39 17.93 9.98
N SER A 395 2.85 19.11 9.67
CA SER A 395 2.39 20.09 10.65
C SER A 395 1.04 20.71 10.25
N LEU A 396 0.40 21.40 11.20
CA LEU A 396 -0.79 22.20 10.92
C LEU A 396 -0.40 23.54 10.31
N ILE A 397 -1.17 24.01 9.33
CA ILE A 397 -1.10 25.39 8.83
C ILE A 397 -2.41 26.13 9.10
N SER A 398 -2.30 27.41 9.49
CA SER A 398 -3.43 28.33 9.55
C SER A 398 -3.59 29.03 8.21
N ILE A 399 -4.79 28.97 7.61
CA ILE A 399 -5.11 29.64 6.35
C ILE A 399 -6.02 30.83 6.67
N HIS A 400 -5.48 32.04 6.53
CA HIS A 400 -6.21 33.29 6.85
C HIS A 400 -7.01 33.84 5.67
N ASN A 401 -6.74 33.39 4.44
CA ASN A 401 -7.49 33.79 3.24
C ASN A 401 -7.51 32.65 2.21
N THR A 402 -8.64 32.43 1.53
CA THR A 402 -8.82 31.32 0.57
C THR A 402 -8.05 31.50 -0.74
N GLU A 403 -7.53 32.70 -1.00
CA GLU A 403 -6.80 33.05 -2.23
C GLU A 403 -5.28 32.92 -2.11
N THR A 404 -4.72 32.74 -0.90
CA THR A 404 -3.27 32.68 -0.67
C THR A 404 -2.82 31.30 -0.18
N LEU A 405 -2.79 30.32 -1.09
CA LEU A 405 -2.01 29.09 -0.92
C LEU A 405 -0.62 29.25 -1.56
N VAL A 406 0.05 30.37 -1.28
CA VAL A 406 1.39 30.66 -1.82
C VAL A 406 2.44 30.56 -0.71
N SER A 407 3.37 29.62 -0.95
CA SER A 407 4.72 29.45 -0.40
C SER A 407 4.93 29.74 1.08
N ASN A 408 5.20 28.69 1.84
CA ASN A 408 6.42 28.65 2.64
C ASN A 408 6.89 27.18 2.78
N ASN A 409 8.11 26.96 2.30
CA ASN A 409 9.00 25.79 2.42
C ASN A 409 8.41 24.45 2.88
N GLY A 410 8.39 23.48 1.97
CA GLY A 410 8.74 22.06 2.21
C GLY A 410 7.86 21.20 3.13
N ASP A 411 6.93 21.78 3.88
CA ASP A 411 6.15 21.03 4.87
C ASP A 411 4.92 20.37 4.25
N ILE A 412 4.65 19.14 4.69
CA ILE A 412 3.36 18.49 4.45
C ILE A 412 2.35 19.09 5.43
N MET A 413 1.32 19.73 4.90
CA MET A 413 0.35 20.48 5.71
C MET A 413 -0.96 19.71 5.77
N CYS A 414 -1.63 19.64 6.92
CA CYS A 414 -3.05 19.30 6.91
C CYS A 414 -3.92 20.38 7.53
N TYR A 415 -5.12 20.57 6.97
CA TYR A 415 -6.04 21.65 7.33
C TYR A 415 -7.32 21.07 7.92
N GLY A 416 -7.75 21.60 9.07
CA GLY A 416 -9.07 21.38 9.64
C GLY A 416 -9.84 22.70 9.65
N LYS A 417 -10.99 22.75 8.97
CA LYS A 417 -11.83 23.95 8.90
C LYS A 417 -12.41 24.25 10.29
N SER A 418 -11.84 25.20 11.02
CA SER A 418 -12.44 25.75 12.23
C SER A 418 -13.56 26.70 11.83
N ASN A 419 -14.79 26.44 12.26
CA ASN A 419 -15.78 27.50 12.29
C ASN A 419 -15.35 28.55 13.34
N MET A 420 -15.52 29.80 12.94
CA MET A 420 -15.27 31.09 13.62
C MET A 420 -15.42 31.09 15.15
N VAL A 421 -14.51 31.79 15.84
CA VAL A 421 -14.86 32.90 16.76
C VAL A 421 -13.79 34.00 16.70
N VAL A 422 -14.24 35.16 16.21
CA VAL A 422 -13.88 36.58 16.37
C VAL A 422 -12.73 36.99 17.33
N SER A 423 -11.81 37.82 16.81
CA SER A 423 -11.62 39.20 17.30
C SER A 423 -11.58 40.15 16.11
#